data_AF-A0A945E9M4-F1
#
_entry.id   AF-A0A945E9M4-F1
#
_cell.length_a   1.000
_cell.length_b   1.000
_cell.length_c   1.000
_cell.angle_alpha   90.00
_cell.angle_beta   90.00
_cell.angle_gamma   90.00
#
_symmetry.space_group_name_H-M   'P 1'
#
loop_
_entity.id
_entity.type
_entity.pdbx_description
1 polymer ?
#
loop_
_entity_poly.entity_id
_entity_poly.type
_entity_poly.pdbx_seq_one_letter_code
_entity_poly.pdbx_strand_id
1 'polypeptide(L)' 'MKFEEYLSIVIPKIGPNAAFDLSRDTQLKAIESLLVAKDIATQSEIDAEKEKLLGESAKNISNMPPLRKEGGNE' A
#
# COMPACT_ATOMS: atom_id res chain seq x y z
N MET A 1 7.34 16.87 -10.85
CA MET A 1 6.13 17.25 -10.10
C MET A 1 6.40 16.99 -8.63
N LYS A 2 6.06 17.93 -7.75
CA LYS A 2 6.15 17.75 -6.29
C LYS A 2 4.94 16.99 -5.75
N PHE A 3 5.03 16.45 -4.53
CA PHE A 3 3.94 15.66 -3.96
C PHE A 3 2.67 16.50 -3.73
N GLU A 4 2.83 17.74 -3.30
CA GLU A 4 1.74 18.69 -3.07
C GLU A 4 1.02 19.06 -4.37
N GLU A 5 1.77 19.20 -5.47
CA GLU A 5 1.23 19.43 -6.81
C GLU A 5 0.44 18.21 -7.31
N TYR A 6 0.92 17.00 -7.01
CA TYR A 6 0.19 15.78 -7.32
C TYR A 6 -1.13 15.71 -6.54
N LEU A 7 -1.11 15.99 -5.23
CA LEU A 7 -2.32 15.94 -4.40
C LEU A 7 -3.37 16.96 -4.83
N SER A 8 -2.97 18.16 -5.22
CA SER A 8 -3.91 19.19 -5.69
C SER A 8 -4.64 18.80 -6.98
N ILE A 9 -4.05 17.93 -7.79
CA ILE A 9 -4.65 17.39 -9.03
C ILE A 9 -5.55 16.19 -8.74
N VAL A 10 -5.13 15.30 -7.84
CA VAL A 10 -5.73 13.98 -7.67
C VAL A 10 -6.86 13.98 -6.64
N ILE A 11 -6.71 14.67 -5.51
CA ILE A 11 -7.74 14.72 -4.45
C ILE A 11 -9.11 15.16 -4.98
N PRO A 12 -9.24 16.22 -5.82
CA PRO A 12 -10.54 16.63 -6.32
C PRO A 12 -11.26 15.59 -7.19
N LYS A 13 -10.53 14.61 -7.74
CA LYS A 13 -11.08 13.60 -8.66
C LYS A 13 -11.48 12.31 -7.96
N ILE A 14 -10.68 11.85 -6.99
CA ILE A 14 -10.85 10.52 -6.38
C ILE A 14 -11.03 10.56 -4.86
N GLY A 15 -11.01 11.76 -4.28
CA GLY A 15 -11.07 11.95 -2.83
C GLY A 15 -9.73 11.66 -2.13
N PRO A 16 -9.60 12.07 -0.86
CA PRO A 16 -8.32 12.02 -0.13
C PRO A 16 -7.85 10.58 0.15
N ASN A 17 -8.76 9.65 0.46
CA ASN A 17 -8.39 8.27 0.79
C ASN A 17 -7.79 7.55 -0.43
N ALA A 18 -8.47 7.60 -1.58
CA ALA A 18 -7.94 6.98 -2.80
C ALA A 18 -6.68 7.71 -3.32
N ALA A 19 -6.57 9.03 -3.12
CA ALA A 19 -5.35 9.77 -3.44
C ALA A 19 -4.17 9.33 -2.57
N PHE A 20 -4.41 9.06 -1.28
CA PHE A 20 -3.41 8.51 -0.37
C PHE A 20 -2.98 7.11 -0.79
N ASP A 21 -3.92 6.21 -1.09
CA ASP A 21 -3.62 4.85 -1.56
C ASP A 21 -2.77 4.90 -2.85
N LEU A 22 -3.18 5.69 -3.84
CA LEU A 22 -2.44 5.85 -5.09
C LEU A 22 -1.04 6.45 -4.88
N SER A 23 -0.89 7.34 -3.90
CA SER A 23 0.42 7.91 -3.56
C SER A 23 1.37 6.85 -2.97
N ARG A 24 0.86 5.97 -2.11
CA ARG A 24 1.63 4.85 -1.55
C ARG A 24 2.07 3.89 -2.65
N ASP A 25 1.17 3.53 -3.55
CA ASP A 25 1.49 2.65 -4.69
C ASP A 25 2.57 3.26 -5.59
N THR A 26 2.50 4.58 -5.82
CA THR A 26 3.50 5.29 -6.62
C THR A 26 4.88 5.27 -5.95
N GLN A 27 4.95 5.48 -4.63
CA GLN A 27 6.19 5.40 -3.88
C GLN A 27 6.80 3.99 -3.89
N LEU A 28 5.97 2.95 -3.69
CA LEU A 28 6.41 1.56 -3.78
C LEU A 28 6.96 1.22 -5.17
N LYS A 29 6.25 1.57 -6.24
CA LYS A 29 6.72 1.36 -7.62
C LYS A 29 8.03 2.08 -7.91
N ALA A 30 8.23 3.28 -7.37
CA ALA A 30 9.49 4.01 -7.54
C ALA A 30 10.66 3.27 -6.88
N ILE A 31 10.45 2.73 -5.67
CA ILE A 31 11.47 1.93 -4.96
C ILE A 31 11.75 0.63 -5.72
N GLU A 32 10.72 -0.11 -6.12
CA GLU A 32 10.86 -1.36 -6.90
C GLU A 32 11.64 -1.12 -8.19
N SER A 33 11.30 -0.06 -8.93
CA SER A 33 12.00 0.32 -10.16
C SER A 33 13.47 0.62 -9.91
N LEU A 34 13.80 1.29 -8.80
CA LEU A 34 15.19 1.58 -8.42
C LEU A 34 15.97 0.33 -8.02
N LEU A 35 15.34 -0.63 -7.34
CA LEU A 35 15.97 -1.90 -6.95
C LEU A 35 16.31 -2.73 -8.19
N VAL A 36 15.37 -2.83 -9.13
CA VAL A 36 15.58 -3.55 -10.41
C VAL A 36 16.64 -2.84 -11.26
N ALA A 37 16.56 -1.52 -11.41
CA ALA A 37 17.51 -0.76 -12.23
C ALA A 37 18.95 -0.75 -11.68
N LYS A 38 19.12 -1.09 -10.39
CA LYS A 38 20.43 -1.19 -9.73
C LYS A 38 20.91 -2.64 -9.59
N ASP A 39 20.21 -3.59 -10.20
CA ASP A 39 20.47 -5.03 -10.09
C ASP A 39 20.53 -5.53 -8.63
N ILE A 40 19.78 -4.90 -7.73
CA ILE A 40 19.71 -5.28 -6.30
C ILE A 40 18.72 -6.43 -6.09
N ALA A 41 17.62 -6.44 -6.85
CA ALA A 41 16.62 -7.48 -6.84
C ALA A 41 15.96 -7.57 -8.22
N THR A 42 15.53 -8.76 -8.59
CA THR A 42 14.71 -9.00 -9.78
C THR A 42 13.24 -8.73 -9.49
N GLN A 43 12.46 -8.46 -10.54
CA GLN A 43 11.01 -8.32 -10.40
C GLN A 43 10.37 -9.56 -9.77
N SER A 44 10.87 -10.77 -10.12
CA SER A 44 10.37 -12.03 -9.58
C SER A 44 10.62 -12.16 -8.07
N GLU A 45 11.77 -11.72 -7.57
CA GLU A 45 12.07 -11.75 -6.13
C GLU A 45 11.19 -10.76 -5.36
N ILE A 46 10.96 -9.57 -5.92
CA ILE A 46 10.06 -8.57 -5.36
C ILE A 46 8.64 -9.12 -5.27
N ASP A 47 8.14 -9.75 -6.34
CA ASP A 47 6.78 -10.28 -6.37
C ASP A 47 6.61 -11.48 -5.41
N ALA A 48 7.61 -12.36 -5.30
CA ALA A 48 7.61 -13.44 -4.32
C ALA A 48 7.58 -12.93 -2.87
N GLU A 49 8.37 -11.88 -2.55
CA GLU A 49 8.35 -11.30 -1.21
C GLU A 49 7.02 -10.58 -0.91
N LYS A 50 6.38 -9.94 -1.92
CA LYS A 50 5.03 -9.39 -1.77
C LYS A 50 4.01 -10.46 -1.39
N GLU A 51 3.99 -11.59 -2.11
CA GLU A 51 3.06 -12.69 -1.83
C GLU A 51 3.26 -13.24 -0.42
N LYS A 52 4.51 -13.43 -0.01
CA LYS A 52 4.85 -13.87 1.35
C LYS A 52 4.33 -12.89 2.41
N LEU A 53 4.62 -11.60 2.28
CA LEU A 53 4.19 -10.58 3.23
C LEU A 53 2.67 -10.42 3.28
N LEU A 54 1.98 -10.56 2.14
CA LEU A 54 0.51 -10.60 2.09
C LEU A 54 -0.03 -11.81 2.85
N GLY A 55 0.58 -12.98 2.69
CA GLY A 55 0.21 -14.20 3.43
C GLY A 55 0.42 -14.05 4.93
N GLU A 56 1.56 -13.50 5.35
CA GLU A 56 1.85 -13.22 6.77
C GLU A 56 0.86 -12.21 7.35
N SER A 57 0.57 -11.13 6.62
CA SER A 57 -0.41 -10.12 7.02
C SER A 57 -1.81 -10.71 7.17
N ALA A 58 -2.26 -11.51 6.20
CA ALA A 58 -3.55 -12.18 6.23
C ALA A 58 -3.67 -13.13 7.43
N LYS A 59 -2.62 -13.91 7.71
CA LYS A 59 -2.56 -14.80 8.88
C LYS A 59 -2.61 -14.01 10.19
N ASN A 60 -1.91 -12.88 10.27
CA ASN A 60 -1.93 -12.04 11.46
C ASN A 60 -3.33 -11.47 11.69
N ILE A 61 -3.97 -10.96 10.64
CA ILE A 61 -5.34 -10.42 10.70
C ILE A 61 -6.35 -11.52 11.07
N SER A 62 -6.23 -12.74 10.52
CA SER A 62 -7.16 -13.83 10.85
C SER A 62 -7.10 -14.26 12.31
N ASN A 63 -5.97 -13.99 12.98
CA ASN A 63 -5.79 -14.28 14.40
C ASN A 63 -6.24 -13.11 15.30
N MET A 64 -6.59 -11.95 14.73
CA MET A 64 -7.08 -10.81 15.51
C MET A 64 -8.53 -11.07 15.95
N PRO A 65 -8.92 -10.62 17.16
CA PRO A 65 -10.33 -10.59 17.54
C PRO A 65 -11.08 -9.71 16.54
N PRO A 66 -12.38 -10.00 16.27
CA PRO A 66 -13.18 -9.15 15.40
C PRO A 66 -13.19 -7.73 15.95
N LEU A 67 -13.16 -6.75 15.04
CA LEU A 67 -13.34 -5.36 15.42
C LEU A 67 -14.62 -5.25 16.24
N ARG A 68 -14.54 -4.62 17.43
CA ARG A 68 -15.72 -4.35 18.24
C ARG A 68 -16.73 -3.63 17.33
N LYS A 69 -17.94 -4.17 17.22
CA LYS A 69 -19.05 -3.40 16.68
C LYS A 69 -19.23 -2.22 17.63
N GLU A 70 -18.89 -1.01 17.21
CA GLU A 70 -19.41 0.18 17.87
C GLU A 70 -20.94 0.13 17.70
N GLY A 71 -21.64 -0.31 18.75
CA GLY A 71 -23.08 -0.54 18.70
C GLY A 71 -23.68 -1.45 19.79
N GLY A 72 -22.97 -1.74 20.88
CA GLY A 72 -23.59 -2.31 22.08
C GLY A 72 -23.99 -1.20 23.05
N ASN A 73 -25.10 -0.51 22.76
CA ASN A 73 -25.88 0.09 23.84
C ASN A 73 -26.63 -1.04 24.52
N GLU A 74 -26.16 -1.49 25.69
CA GLU A 74 -26.97 -1.95 26.82
C GLU A 74 -26.25 -1.63 28.13
#